data_AF-A0A259ILG2-F1
#
_entry.id   AF-A0A259ILG2-F1
#
_cell.length_a   1.000
_cell.length_b   1.000
_cell.length_c   1.000
_cell.angle_alpha   90.00
_cell.angle_beta   90.00
_cell.angle_gamma   90.00
#
_symmetry.space_group_name_H-M   'P 1'
#
loop_
_entity.id
_entity.type
_entity.pdbx_description
1 polymer ?
#
loop_
_entity_poly.entity_id
_entity_poly.type
_entity_poly.pdbx_seq_one_letter_code
_entity_poly.pdbx_strand_id
1 'polypeptide(L)'
;MTKSAPNITAEKDPALAAKHLEEAFAIFYAESQKLETQQAALQEKINQLSSELQKSNQRLGILLNAIPAGVILLENNIVLLHNPAVLQFLPSLSTGNHFELPHDWQASIAPGEYLIGNAEDRNSPQKMVQVIRIDEGIRSFVQIQDITANIALHQETQRENRLTAMGKMAAGIAHQFRTPLATALLYSSHLCDDEVQPEMAKEFALRLRKQLLDLEKLSQDMLRFISNRPTKTVLSSAKQLIDEAQ
;
A
#
# COMPACT_ATOMS: atom_id res chain seq x y z
N MET A 1 -3.05 102.22 30.62
CA MET A 1 -3.16 102.62 29.20
C MET A 1 -1.92 102.15 28.45
N THR A 2 -2.12 101.52 27.28
CA THR A 2 -1.24 101.46 26.07
C THR A 2 0.27 101.10 26.14
N LYS A 3 0.59 99.91 25.55
CA LYS A 3 1.57 99.58 24.48
C LYS A 3 3.02 100.14 24.51
N SER A 4 4.03 99.25 24.41
CA SER A 4 4.93 99.17 23.24
C SER A 4 5.91 97.97 23.32
N ALA A 5 6.07 97.26 22.21
CA ALA A 5 7.05 96.20 22.01
C ALA A 5 8.43 96.77 21.64
N PRO A 6 9.51 96.04 21.93
CA PRO A 6 10.60 95.82 20.97
C PRO A 6 10.84 94.29 20.89
N ASN A 7 11.45 93.66 19.90
CA ASN A 7 12.52 94.06 19.00
C ASN A 7 12.55 92.96 17.91
N ILE A 8 12.50 93.32 16.62
CA ILE A 8 12.75 92.37 15.53
C ILE A 8 13.95 92.93 14.77
N THR A 9 15.06 92.19 14.76
CA THR A 9 15.89 91.92 13.58
C THR A 9 17.05 91.01 13.99
N ALA A 10 16.84 89.70 13.86
CA ALA A 10 17.94 88.76 13.64
C ALA A 10 17.95 88.49 12.13
N GLU A 11 18.93 89.07 11.43
CA GLU A 11 19.25 88.72 10.04
C GLU A 11 19.54 87.22 9.98
N LYS A 12 18.60 86.44 9.45
CA LYS A 12 18.85 85.06 9.02
C LYS A 12 19.66 85.14 7.75
N ASP A 13 20.95 84.87 7.86
CA ASP A 13 21.87 84.76 6.74
C ASP A 13 21.33 83.75 5.70
N PRO A 14 20.90 84.18 4.50
CA PRO A 14 20.24 83.32 3.52
C PRO A 14 21.14 82.17 3.03
N ALA A 15 22.46 82.32 3.15
CA ALA A 15 23.43 81.28 2.83
C ALA A 15 23.38 80.09 3.81
N LEU A 16 23.14 80.35 5.10
CA LEU A 16 23.02 79.31 6.13
C LEU A 16 21.69 78.54 6.00
N ALA A 17 20.60 79.22 5.66
CA ALA A 17 19.31 78.57 5.41
C ALA A 17 19.31 77.72 4.14
N ALA A 18 19.96 78.19 3.07
CA ALA A 18 20.15 77.42 1.84
C ALA A 18 20.97 76.14 2.10
N LYS A 19 22.06 76.24 2.88
CA LYS A 19 22.92 75.10 3.20
C LYS A 19 22.23 74.03 4.06
N HIS A 20 21.42 74.43 5.05
CA HIS A 20 20.61 73.48 5.83
C HIS A 20 19.50 72.81 5.00
N LEU A 21 18.94 73.52 4.02
CA LEU A 21 17.94 72.97 3.11
C LEU A 21 18.58 71.95 2.16
N GLU A 22 19.77 72.23 1.64
CA GLU A 22 20.57 71.30 0.83
C GLU A 22 20.93 70.03 1.61
N GLU A 23 21.35 70.15 2.87
CA GLU A 23 21.62 69.00 3.73
C GLU A 23 20.36 68.17 4.02
N ALA A 24 19.22 68.81 4.30
CA ALA A 24 17.95 68.12 4.52
C ALA A 24 17.45 67.40 3.26
N PHE A 25 17.57 68.01 2.08
CA PHE A 25 17.25 67.38 0.81
C PHE A 25 18.20 66.23 0.47
N ALA A 26 19.49 66.36 0.77
CA ALA A 26 20.47 65.28 0.57
C ALA A 26 20.16 64.06 1.44
N ILE A 27 19.78 64.27 2.71
CA ILE A 27 19.36 63.18 3.62
C ILE A 27 18.06 62.53 3.13
N PHE A 28 17.05 63.33 2.75
CA PHE A 28 15.80 62.81 2.22
C PHE A 28 16.00 62.02 0.92
N TYR A 29 16.85 62.52 0.02
CA TYR A 29 17.19 61.85 -1.24
C TYR A 29 17.91 60.52 -0.97
N ALA A 30 18.86 60.50 -0.04
CA ALA A 30 19.54 59.27 0.37
C ALA A 30 18.58 58.24 0.99
N GLU A 31 17.64 58.67 1.85
CA GLU A 31 16.65 57.76 2.45
C GLU A 31 15.61 57.29 1.42
N SER A 32 15.22 58.13 0.46
CA SER A 32 14.35 57.74 -0.67
C SER A 32 15.04 56.71 -1.56
N GLN A 33 16.30 56.94 -1.92
CA GLN A 33 17.09 55.99 -2.72
C GLN A 33 17.27 54.66 -1.98
N LYS A 34 17.54 54.70 -0.68
CA LYS A 34 17.62 53.51 0.16
C LYS A 34 16.28 52.77 0.21
N LEU A 35 15.16 53.47 0.36
CA LEU A 35 13.84 52.86 0.33
C LEU A 35 13.53 52.22 -1.02
N GLU A 36 13.89 52.86 -2.13
CA GLU A 36 13.79 52.31 -3.48
C GLU A 36 14.62 51.03 -3.64
N THR A 37 15.86 51.03 -3.14
CA THR A 37 16.70 49.81 -3.18
C THR A 37 16.12 48.68 -2.31
N GLN A 38 15.52 49.00 -1.16
CA GLN A 38 14.86 48.02 -0.30
C GLN A 38 13.60 47.46 -0.96
N GLN A 39 12.79 48.32 -1.59
CA GLN A 39 11.61 47.89 -2.35
C GLN A 39 12.00 47.01 -3.54
N ALA A 40 13.04 47.38 -4.29
CA ALA A 40 13.56 46.58 -5.40
C ALA A 40 14.06 45.21 -4.92
N ALA A 41 14.83 45.14 -3.83
CA ALA A 41 15.32 43.89 -3.26
C ALA A 41 14.18 43.00 -2.74
N LEU A 42 13.15 43.60 -2.12
CA LEU A 42 11.98 42.85 -1.67
C LEU A 42 11.18 42.30 -2.86
N GLN A 43 11.00 43.09 -3.92
CA GLN A 43 10.33 42.66 -5.14
C GLN A 43 11.07 41.51 -5.81
N GLU A 44 12.40 41.57 -5.85
CA GLU A 44 13.24 40.49 -6.35
C GLU A 44 13.06 39.21 -5.51
N LYS A 45 13.05 39.34 -4.18
CA LYS A 45 12.83 38.21 -3.28
C LYS A 45 11.44 37.58 -3.44
N ILE A 46 10.40 38.40 -3.63
CA ILE A 46 9.04 37.92 -3.92
C ILE A 46 9.03 37.14 -5.24
N ASN A 47 9.68 37.67 -6.28
CA ASN A 47 9.76 36.99 -7.58
C ASN A 47 10.52 35.66 -7.49
N GLN A 48 11.62 35.62 -6.74
CA GLN A 48 12.40 34.40 -6.48
C GLN A 48 11.56 33.34 -5.76
N LEU A 49 10.93 33.70 -4.64
CA LEU A 49 10.08 32.79 -3.86
C LEU A 49 8.87 32.29 -4.66
N SER A 50 8.24 33.18 -5.44
CA SER A 50 7.14 32.81 -6.33
C SER A 50 7.60 31.77 -7.37
N SER A 51 8.79 31.97 -7.97
CA SER A 51 9.37 31.02 -8.92
C SER A 51 9.70 29.67 -8.27
N GLU A 52 10.27 29.66 -7.07
CA GLU A 52 10.55 28.41 -6.33
C GLU A 52 9.27 27.65 -5.98
N LEU A 53 8.24 28.36 -5.50
CA LEU A 53 6.96 27.76 -5.17
C LEU A 53 6.27 27.20 -6.41
N GLN A 54 6.34 27.90 -7.55
CA GLN A 54 5.83 27.40 -8.82
C GLN A 54 6.58 26.14 -9.29
N LYS A 55 7.92 26.14 -9.22
CA LYS A 55 8.74 24.95 -9.54
C LYS A 55 8.41 23.77 -8.63
N SER A 56 8.24 24.01 -7.34
CA SER A 56 7.88 22.98 -6.36
C SER A 56 6.51 22.39 -6.67
N ASN A 57 5.49 23.23 -6.88
CA ASN A 57 4.15 22.78 -7.26
C ASN A 57 4.14 22.00 -8.59
N GLN A 58 4.90 22.44 -9.59
CA GLN A 58 5.01 21.73 -10.86
C GLN A 58 5.61 20.33 -10.67
N ARG A 59 6.66 20.19 -9.84
CA ARG A 59 7.25 18.88 -9.51
C ARG A 59 6.25 17.97 -8.80
N LEU A 60 5.52 18.50 -7.81
CA LEU A 60 4.48 17.73 -7.11
C LEU A 60 3.38 17.26 -8.05
N GLY A 61 2.93 18.12 -8.97
CA GLY A 61 1.94 17.76 -9.98
C GLY A 61 2.42 16.63 -10.90
N ILE A 62 3.67 16.69 -11.37
CA ILE A 62 4.27 15.63 -12.19
C ILE A 62 4.31 14.30 -11.42
N LEU A 63 4.73 14.33 -10.15
CA LEU A 63 4.81 13.11 -9.33
C LEU A 63 3.44 12.51 -9.06
N LEU A 64 2.44 13.31 -8.69
CA LEU A 64 1.08 12.81 -8.45
C LEU A 64 0.45 12.21 -9.72
N ASN A 65 0.76 12.76 -10.89
CA ASN A 65 0.30 12.23 -12.18
C ASN A 65 1.03 10.95 -12.59
N ALA A 66 2.25 10.73 -12.10
CA ALA A 66 3.04 9.54 -12.40
C ALA A 66 2.70 8.34 -11.49
N ILE A 67 2.00 8.55 -10.36
CA ILE A 67 1.60 7.47 -9.47
C ILE A 67 0.47 6.65 -10.13
N PRO A 68 0.64 5.32 -10.29
CA PRO A 68 -0.37 4.46 -10.91
C PRO A 68 -1.54 4.12 -9.96
N ALA A 69 -1.36 4.35 -8.67
CA ALA A 69 -2.43 4.24 -7.68
C ALA A 69 -3.30 5.50 -7.70
N GLY A 70 -4.61 5.33 -7.59
CA GLY A 70 -5.54 6.42 -7.33
C GLY A 70 -5.31 6.98 -5.93
N VAL A 71 -5.09 8.29 -5.80
CA VAL A 71 -4.98 8.98 -4.50
C VAL A 71 -6.00 10.10 -4.44
N ILE A 72 -6.75 10.13 -3.36
CA ILE A 72 -7.79 11.12 -3.06
C ILE A 72 -7.48 11.75 -1.71
N LEU A 73 -7.48 13.08 -1.66
CA LEU A 73 -7.44 13.85 -0.43
C LEU A 73 -8.86 14.31 -0.09
N LEU A 74 -9.30 13.99 1.11
CA LEU A 74 -10.58 14.35 1.66
C LEU A 74 -10.40 15.34 2.82
N GLU A 75 -11.38 16.22 3.00
CA GLU A 75 -11.53 17.05 4.21
C GLU A 75 -12.99 16.95 4.66
N ASN A 76 -13.25 16.51 5.90
CA ASN A 76 -14.62 16.20 6.38
C ASN A 76 -15.42 15.27 5.43
N ASN A 77 -14.75 14.27 4.85
CA ASN A 77 -15.33 13.36 3.86
C ASN A 77 -15.75 14.01 2.53
N ILE A 78 -15.27 15.22 2.23
CA ILE A 78 -15.46 15.92 0.95
C ILE A 78 -14.18 15.82 0.13
N VAL A 79 -14.29 15.50 -1.16
CA VAL A 79 -13.16 15.40 -2.08
C VAL A 79 -12.52 16.77 -2.28
N LEU A 80 -11.31 16.97 -1.79
CA LEU A 80 -10.53 18.21 -1.97
C LEU A 80 -9.66 18.12 -3.22
N LEU A 81 -8.93 17.03 -3.39
CA LEU A 81 -8.03 16.79 -4.53
C LEU A 81 -8.01 15.30 -4.88
N HIS A 82 -7.73 14.97 -6.13
CA HIS A 82 -7.46 13.60 -6.56
C HIS A 82 -6.44 13.59 -7.70
N ASN A 83 -5.70 12.50 -7.85
CA ASN A 83 -4.86 12.29 -9.01
C ASN A 83 -5.69 11.72 -10.19
N PRO A 84 -5.20 11.80 -11.45
CA PRO A 84 -5.96 11.32 -12.60
C PRO A 84 -6.17 9.81 -12.62
N ALA A 85 -5.31 9.04 -11.94
CA ALA A 85 -5.44 7.58 -11.85
C ALA A 85 -6.75 7.15 -11.17
N VAL A 86 -7.30 7.96 -10.24
CA VAL A 86 -8.59 7.68 -9.59
C VAL A 86 -9.73 7.55 -10.60
N LEU A 87 -9.72 8.35 -11.67
CA LEU A 87 -10.79 8.35 -12.67
C LEU A 87 -10.90 7.02 -13.44
N GLN A 88 -9.85 6.20 -13.44
CA GLN A 88 -9.89 4.85 -14.01
C GLN A 88 -10.74 3.88 -13.17
N PHE A 89 -10.82 4.13 -11.86
CA PHE A 89 -11.59 3.33 -10.90
C PHE A 89 -12.96 3.96 -10.61
N LEU A 90 -13.01 5.29 -10.50
CA LEU A 90 -14.16 6.09 -10.14
C LEU A 90 -14.37 7.22 -11.16
N PRO A 91 -14.95 6.93 -12.34
CA PRO A 91 -15.10 7.92 -13.41
C PRO A 91 -16.08 9.07 -13.07
N SER A 92 -16.97 8.86 -12.10
CA SER A 92 -17.94 9.85 -11.61
C SER A 92 -17.40 10.73 -10.46
N LEU A 93 -16.16 10.51 -10.01
CA LEU A 93 -15.60 11.29 -8.90
C LEU A 93 -15.40 12.76 -9.31
N SER A 94 -15.86 13.68 -8.46
CA SER A 94 -15.71 15.13 -8.66
C SER A 94 -15.31 15.81 -7.36
N THR A 95 -14.45 16.82 -7.45
CA THR A 95 -14.08 17.68 -6.31
C THR A 95 -15.29 18.41 -5.75
N GLY A 96 -15.36 18.54 -4.41
CA GLY A 96 -16.44 19.23 -3.70
C GLY A 96 -17.63 18.34 -3.30
N ASN A 97 -17.68 17.09 -3.78
CA ASN A 97 -18.71 16.13 -3.38
C ASN A 97 -18.25 15.23 -2.23
N HIS A 98 -19.21 14.62 -1.54
CA HIS A 98 -18.91 13.59 -0.55
C HIS A 98 -18.32 12.35 -1.21
N PHE A 99 -17.30 11.78 -0.56
CA PHE A 99 -16.68 10.54 -1.01
C PHE A 99 -17.46 9.33 -0.51
N GLU A 100 -17.96 8.53 -1.45
CA GLU A 100 -18.59 7.24 -1.20
C GLU A 100 -18.06 6.22 -2.22
N LEU A 101 -17.82 5.00 -1.75
CA LEU A 101 -17.46 3.88 -2.62
C LEU A 101 -18.73 3.42 -3.37
N PRO A 102 -18.65 3.15 -4.69
CA PRO A 102 -19.80 2.66 -5.45
C PRO A 102 -20.35 1.36 -4.85
N HIS A 103 -21.68 1.23 -4.81
CA HIS A 103 -22.34 0.01 -4.34
C HIS A 103 -22.04 -1.23 -5.20
N ASP A 104 -21.59 -1.02 -6.44
CA ASP A 104 -21.23 -2.08 -7.39
C ASP A 104 -19.93 -2.79 -7.01
N TRP A 105 -19.15 -2.22 -6.07
CA TRP A 105 -17.90 -2.79 -5.59
C TRP A 105 -18.20 -3.86 -4.55
N GLN A 106 -17.87 -5.11 -4.88
CA GLN A 106 -18.11 -6.24 -3.97
C GLN A 106 -16.93 -6.38 -3.01
N ALA A 107 -17.17 -6.24 -1.71
CA ALA A 107 -16.14 -6.44 -0.70
C ALA A 107 -15.59 -7.88 -0.76
N SER A 108 -14.28 -8.01 -0.72
CA SER A 108 -13.57 -9.28 -0.61
C SER A 108 -13.48 -9.71 0.87
N ILE A 109 -12.89 -10.88 1.11
CA ILE A 109 -12.67 -11.44 2.45
C ILE A 109 -11.60 -10.65 3.19
N ALA A 110 -10.61 -10.12 2.48
CA ALA A 110 -9.59 -9.28 3.06
C ALA A 110 -10.13 -7.84 3.24
N PRO A 111 -9.88 -7.22 4.40
CA PRO A 111 -10.35 -5.88 4.69
C PRO A 111 -9.74 -4.86 3.72
N GLY A 112 -10.57 -3.99 3.17
CA GLY A 112 -10.16 -2.98 2.20
C GLY A 112 -9.94 -3.52 0.79
N GLU A 113 -10.17 -4.80 0.51
CA GLU A 113 -10.14 -5.34 -0.85
C GLU A 113 -11.55 -5.39 -1.45
N TYR A 114 -11.67 -4.98 -2.70
CA TYR A 114 -12.93 -4.96 -3.44
C TYR A 114 -12.73 -5.57 -4.82
N LEU A 115 -13.72 -6.36 -5.25
CA LEU A 115 -13.82 -6.86 -6.61
C LEU A 115 -14.63 -5.84 -7.42
N ILE A 116 -14.03 -5.35 -8.51
CA ILE A 116 -14.65 -4.42 -9.44
C ILE A 116 -14.74 -5.07 -10.83
N GLY A 117 -15.85 -4.82 -11.52
CA GLY A 117 -16.12 -5.35 -12.85
C GLY A 117 -17.58 -5.14 -13.22
N ASN A 118 -17.88 -5.06 -14.50
CA ASN A 118 -19.27 -4.94 -14.94
C ASN A 118 -20.00 -6.24 -14.62
N ALA A 119 -20.90 -6.22 -13.63
CA ALA A 119 -21.75 -7.36 -13.30
C ALA A 119 -22.63 -7.80 -14.49
N GLU A 120 -22.95 -6.87 -15.38
CA GLU A 120 -23.77 -7.10 -16.58
C GLU A 120 -22.97 -7.72 -17.75
N ASP A 121 -21.66 -7.50 -17.81
CA ASP A 121 -20.80 -8.04 -18.87
C ASP A 121 -19.86 -9.11 -18.30
N ARG A 122 -20.29 -10.37 -18.44
CA ARG A 122 -19.51 -11.54 -17.98
C ARG A 122 -18.14 -11.68 -18.65
N ASN A 123 -17.90 -11.02 -19.78
CA ASN A 123 -16.62 -11.03 -20.46
C ASN A 123 -15.68 -9.89 -20.03
N SER A 124 -16.16 -8.95 -19.21
CA SER A 124 -15.32 -7.87 -18.71
C SER A 124 -14.34 -8.42 -17.66
N PRO A 125 -13.03 -8.12 -17.76
CA PRO A 125 -12.05 -8.62 -16.81
C PRO A 125 -12.36 -8.06 -15.42
N GLN A 126 -12.63 -8.96 -14.48
CA GLN A 126 -12.74 -8.61 -13.07
C GLN A 126 -11.37 -8.17 -12.56
N LYS A 127 -11.33 -7.01 -11.89
CA LYS A 127 -10.12 -6.49 -11.24
C LYS A 127 -10.33 -6.53 -9.74
N MET A 128 -9.27 -6.86 -9.02
CA MET A 128 -9.24 -6.72 -7.57
C MET A 128 -8.51 -5.42 -7.22
N VAL A 129 -9.19 -4.57 -6.46
CA VAL A 129 -8.64 -3.30 -5.99
C VAL A 129 -8.52 -3.28 -4.48
N GLN A 130 -7.48 -2.63 -4.00
CA GLN A 130 -7.27 -2.36 -2.59
C GLN A 130 -7.56 -0.89 -2.32
N VAL A 131 -8.37 -0.61 -1.31
CA VAL A 131 -8.70 0.70 -0.80
C VAL A 131 -8.13 0.85 0.60
N ILE A 132 -7.23 1.81 0.77
CA ILE A 132 -6.62 2.14 2.05
C ILE A 132 -7.02 3.57 2.41
N ARG A 133 -7.62 3.75 3.58
CA ARG A 133 -7.94 5.06 4.14
C ARG A 133 -7.02 5.37 5.31
N ILE A 134 -6.41 6.54 5.29
CA ILE A 134 -5.56 7.06 6.35
C ILE A 134 -6.19 8.37 6.83
N ASP A 135 -6.65 8.39 8.07
CA ASP A 135 -7.27 9.58 8.67
C ASP A 135 -6.23 10.40 9.44
N GLU A 136 -6.16 11.69 9.15
CA GLU A 136 -5.27 12.69 9.75
C GLU A 136 -6.12 13.90 10.24
N GLY A 137 -6.86 13.67 11.33
CA GLY A 137 -7.75 14.67 11.92
C GLY A 137 -8.94 15.01 11.03
N ILE A 138 -8.98 16.24 10.52
CA ILE A 138 -10.04 16.72 9.62
C ILE A 138 -9.83 16.19 8.18
N ARG A 139 -8.59 15.84 7.84
CA ARG A 139 -8.21 15.38 6.50
C ARG A 139 -8.08 13.87 6.48
N SER A 140 -8.43 13.24 5.36
CA SER A 140 -8.24 11.81 5.14
C SER A 140 -7.64 11.57 3.76
N PHE A 141 -6.72 10.62 3.65
CA PHE A 141 -6.20 10.15 2.37
C PHE A 141 -6.85 8.81 2.04
N VAL A 142 -7.36 8.68 0.82
CA VAL A 142 -7.85 7.41 0.28
C VAL A 142 -6.98 7.02 -0.90
N GLN A 143 -6.34 5.87 -0.79
CA GLN A 143 -5.57 5.25 -1.87
C GLN A 143 -6.36 4.08 -2.45
N ILE A 144 -6.42 3.99 -3.78
CA ILE A 144 -7.05 2.92 -4.53
C ILE A 144 -6.00 2.33 -5.48
N GLN A 145 -5.78 1.02 -5.43
CA GLN A 145 -4.76 0.37 -6.26
C GLN A 145 -5.28 -0.95 -6.83
N ASP A 146 -5.01 -1.20 -8.12
CA ASP A 146 -5.23 -2.51 -8.72
C ASP A 146 -4.16 -3.50 -8.23
N ILE A 147 -4.61 -4.56 -7.54
CA ILE A 147 -3.77 -5.61 -6.97
C ILE A 147 -3.93 -6.95 -7.70
N THR A 148 -4.67 -6.99 -8.81
CA THR A 148 -4.99 -8.22 -9.56
C THR A 148 -3.72 -9.00 -9.94
N ALA A 149 -2.74 -8.31 -10.53
CA ALA A 149 -1.48 -8.91 -10.95
C ALA A 149 -0.63 -9.38 -9.74
N ASN A 150 -0.64 -8.62 -8.65
CA ASN A 150 0.08 -8.98 -7.43
C ASN A 150 -0.46 -10.27 -6.81
N ILE A 151 -1.79 -10.42 -6.76
CA ILE A 151 -2.43 -11.63 -6.27
C ILE A 151 -2.11 -12.83 -7.16
N ALA A 152 -2.18 -12.67 -8.48
CA ALA A 152 -1.86 -13.76 -9.41
C ALA A 152 -0.41 -14.22 -9.24
N LEU A 153 0.54 -13.27 -9.13
CA LEU A 153 1.95 -13.58 -8.90
C LEU A 153 2.17 -14.27 -7.55
N HIS A 154 1.48 -13.80 -6.50
CA HIS A 154 1.57 -14.41 -5.18
C HIS A 154 1.05 -15.85 -5.18
N GLN A 155 -0.06 -16.11 -5.86
CA GLN A 155 -0.62 -17.46 -6.02
C GLN A 155 0.32 -18.39 -6.78
N GLU A 156 0.94 -17.92 -7.86
CA GLU A 156 1.91 -18.73 -8.61
C GLU A 156 3.14 -19.05 -7.75
N THR A 157 3.66 -18.05 -7.02
CA THR A 157 4.78 -18.24 -6.08
C THR A 157 4.44 -19.26 -5.00
N GLN A 158 3.23 -19.19 -4.43
CA GLN A 158 2.76 -20.18 -3.44
C GLN A 158 2.68 -21.59 -4.05
N ARG A 159 2.24 -21.70 -5.30
CA ARG A 159 2.18 -22.97 -6.03
C ARG A 159 3.57 -23.55 -6.26
N GLU A 160 4.53 -22.76 -6.73
CA GLU A 160 5.92 -23.19 -6.94
C GLU A 160 6.59 -23.62 -5.64
N ASN A 161 6.42 -22.84 -4.57
CA ASN A 161 6.93 -23.18 -3.24
C ASN A 161 6.37 -24.52 -2.76
N ARG A 162 5.06 -24.75 -2.98
CA ARG A 162 4.41 -26.02 -2.65
C ARG A 162 4.98 -27.17 -3.47
N LEU A 163 5.14 -27.02 -4.78
CA LEU A 163 5.71 -28.06 -5.64
C LEU A 163 7.15 -28.39 -5.23
N THR A 164 7.94 -27.38 -4.88
CA THR A 164 9.31 -27.54 -4.40
C THR A 164 9.35 -28.27 -3.06
N ALA A 165 8.49 -27.88 -2.11
CA ALA A 165 8.37 -28.55 -0.81
C ALA A 165 7.93 -30.01 -0.99
N MET A 166 6.96 -30.27 -1.87
CA MET A 166 6.51 -31.61 -2.23
C MET A 166 7.64 -32.42 -2.88
N GLY A 167 8.46 -31.84 -3.74
CA GLY A 167 9.62 -32.51 -4.34
C GLY A 167 10.67 -32.93 -3.29
N LYS A 168 11.00 -32.03 -2.36
CA LYS A 168 11.91 -32.34 -1.24
C LYS A 168 11.34 -33.42 -0.32
N MET A 169 10.04 -33.36 -0.02
CA MET A 169 9.37 -34.39 0.78
C MET A 169 9.27 -35.72 0.03
N ALA A 170 8.97 -35.73 -1.27
CA ALA A 170 8.90 -36.96 -2.07
C ALA A 170 10.25 -37.70 -2.09
N ALA A 171 11.36 -36.99 -2.19
CA ALA A 171 12.69 -37.58 -2.07
C ALA A 171 12.94 -38.18 -0.68
N GLY A 172 12.56 -37.48 0.39
CA GLY A 172 12.64 -37.99 1.77
C GLY A 172 11.74 -39.21 2.01
N ILE A 173 10.52 -39.17 1.48
CA ILE A 173 9.54 -40.26 1.57
C ILE A 173 10.01 -41.47 0.78
N ALA A 174 10.60 -41.31 -0.40
CA ALA A 174 11.15 -42.44 -1.17
C ALA A 174 12.18 -43.22 -0.34
N HIS A 175 13.02 -42.51 0.41
CA HIS A 175 13.96 -43.13 1.34
C HIS A 175 13.25 -43.80 2.53
N GLN A 176 12.25 -43.13 3.12
CA GLN A 176 11.45 -43.67 4.22
C GLN A 176 10.61 -44.90 3.85
N PHE A 177 10.21 -45.06 2.57
CA PHE A 177 9.56 -46.26 2.05
C PHE A 177 10.56 -47.40 1.84
N ARG A 178 11.81 -47.08 1.46
CA ARG A 178 12.81 -48.09 1.08
C ARG A 178 13.18 -49.01 2.25
N THR A 179 13.40 -48.45 3.44
CA THR A 179 13.77 -49.21 4.64
C THR A 179 12.69 -50.21 5.10
N PRO A 180 11.43 -49.81 5.34
CA PRO A 180 10.38 -50.73 5.74
C PRO A 180 10.09 -51.76 4.64
N LEU A 181 10.13 -51.35 3.37
CA LEU A 181 9.90 -52.27 2.26
C LEU A 181 11.02 -53.32 2.13
N ALA A 182 12.29 -52.93 2.31
CA ALA A 182 13.41 -53.87 2.34
C ALA A 182 13.28 -54.88 3.49
N THR A 183 12.89 -54.41 4.69
CA THR A 183 12.65 -55.27 5.85
C THR A 183 11.47 -56.22 5.62
N ALA A 184 10.40 -55.75 4.98
CA ALA A 184 9.25 -56.58 4.62
C ALA A 184 9.66 -57.67 3.60
N LEU A 185 10.41 -57.31 2.57
CA LEU A 185 10.93 -58.27 1.58
C LEU A 185 11.86 -59.31 2.23
N LEU A 186 12.68 -58.90 3.19
CA LEU A 186 13.58 -59.81 3.92
C LEU A 186 12.78 -60.84 4.75
N TYR A 187 11.81 -60.40 5.55
CA TYR A 187 10.98 -61.33 6.32
C TYR A 187 10.08 -62.19 5.42
N SER A 188 9.60 -61.67 4.29
CA SER A 188 8.87 -62.51 3.32
C SER A 188 9.76 -63.56 2.68
N SER A 189 11.02 -63.23 2.38
CA SER A 189 11.98 -64.19 1.82
C SER A 189 12.26 -65.30 2.82
N HIS A 190 12.47 -64.98 4.09
CA HIS A 190 12.65 -65.99 5.14
C HIS A 190 11.42 -66.88 5.30
N LEU A 191 10.21 -66.37 5.10
CA LEU A 191 8.99 -67.19 5.11
C LEU A 191 8.87 -68.14 3.91
N CYS A 192 9.62 -67.89 2.83
CA CYS A 192 9.66 -68.73 1.64
C CYS A 192 10.76 -69.82 1.70
N ASP A 193 11.62 -69.82 2.72
CA ASP A 193 12.63 -70.87 2.90
C ASP A 193 11.98 -72.19 3.39
N ASP A 194 12.39 -73.33 2.82
CA ASP A 194 11.76 -74.64 3.06
C ASP A 194 12.01 -75.22 4.47
N GLU A 195 12.96 -74.67 5.25
CA GLU A 195 13.39 -75.19 6.58
C GLU A 195 13.06 -74.26 7.77
N VAL A 196 11.94 -73.54 7.74
CA VAL A 196 11.59 -72.65 8.86
C VAL A 196 10.72 -73.34 9.92
N GLN A 197 11.18 -73.31 11.17
CA GLN A 197 10.40 -73.78 12.31
C GLN A 197 9.09 -72.97 12.46
N PRO A 198 7.97 -73.60 12.84
CA PRO A 198 6.67 -72.95 12.90
C PRO A 198 6.60 -71.75 13.85
N GLU A 199 7.37 -71.75 14.95
CA GLU A 199 7.46 -70.59 15.84
C GLU A 199 8.20 -69.40 15.20
N MET A 200 9.31 -69.65 14.50
CA MET A 200 10.05 -68.60 13.77
C MET A 200 9.25 -68.04 12.60
N ALA A 201 8.52 -68.89 11.87
CA ALA A 201 7.62 -68.45 10.80
C ALA A 201 6.55 -67.48 11.34
N LYS A 202 5.97 -67.79 12.51
CA LYS A 202 5.00 -66.89 13.16
C LYS A 202 5.62 -65.55 13.56
N GLU A 203 6.86 -65.54 14.04
CA GLU A 203 7.57 -64.31 14.37
C GLU A 203 7.86 -63.47 13.12
N PHE A 204 8.36 -64.07 12.03
CA PHE A 204 8.59 -63.40 10.75
C PHE A 204 7.30 -62.82 10.17
N ALA A 205 6.19 -63.57 10.21
CA ALA A 205 4.89 -63.10 9.77
C ALA A 205 4.39 -61.90 10.59
N LEU A 206 4.60 -61.89 11.91
CA LEU A 206 4.25 -60.75 12.78
C LEU A 206 5.08 -59.51 12.46
N ARG A 207 6.40 -59.66 12.24
CA ARG A 207 7.29 -58.56 11.88
C ARG A 207 6.96 -58.00 10.50
N LEU A 208 6.69 -58.86 9.51
CA LEU A 208 6.20 -58.48 8.19
C LEU A 208 4.91 -57.68 8.27
N ARG A 209 3.91 -58.19 9.00
CA ARG A 209 2.61 -57.52 9.18
C ARG A 209 2.77 -56.14 9.80
N LYS A 210 3.59 -56.02 10.85
CA LYS A 210 3.89 -54.73 11.48
C LYS A 210 4.49 -53.77 10.46
N GLN A 211 5.44 -54.26 9.66
CA GLN A 211 6.13 -53.42 8.70
C GLN A 211 5.22 -52.89 7.58
N LEU A 212 4.26 -53.71 7.13
CA LEU A 212 3.24 -53.31 6.16
C LEU A 212 2.27 -52.27 6.74
N LEU A 213 1.85 -52.42 8.00
CA LEU A 213 0.99 -51.43 8.68
C LEU A 213 1.69 -50.08 8.84
N ASP A 214 2.99 -50.09 9.17
CA ASP A 214 3.79 -48.86 9.25
C ASP A 214 3.86 -48.15 7.89
N LEU A 215 3.94 -48.92 6.80
CA LEU A 215 3.99 -48.43 5.43
C LEU A 215 2.63 -47.85 4.98
N GLU A 216 1.52 -48.48 5.36
CA GLU A 216 0.16 -47.96 5.15
C GLU A 216 -0.05 -46.61 5.84
N LYS A 217 0.36 -46.51 7.12
CA LYS A 217 0.27 -45.26 7.89
C LYS A 217 1.07 -44.14 7.23
N LEU A 218 2.29 -44.43 6.80
CA LEU A 218 3.14 -43.47 6.09
C LEU A 218 2.49 -42.96 4.80
N SER A 219 1.83 -43.85 4.04
CA SER A 219 1.09 -43.49 2.83
C SER A 219 -0.11 -42.58 3.12
N GLN A 220 -0.88 -42.85 4.17
CA GLN A 220 -2.02 -42.02 4.57
C GLN A 220 -1.59 -40.63 5.03
N ASP A 221 -0.51 -40.55 5.81
CA ASP A 221 0.04 -39.26 6.26
C ASP A 221 0.52 -38.41 5.08
N MET A 222 1.13 -39.03 4.06
CA MET A 222 1.52 -38.33 2.83
C MET A 222 0.30 -37.81 2.05
N LEU A 223 -0.73 -38.63 1.86
CA LEU A 223 -1.94 -38.21 1.14
C LEU A 223 -2.66 -37.05 1.85
N ARG A 224 -2.73 -37.07 3.18
CA ARG A 224 -3.29 -35.96 3.97
C ARG A 224 -2.52 -34.66 3.77
N PHE A 225 -1.20 -34.72 3.75
CA PHE A 225 -0.36 -33.55 3.49
C PHE A 225 -0.62 -32.96 2.09
N ILE A 226 -0.81 -33.81 1.08
CA ILE A 226 -1.09 -33.37 -0.30
C ILE A 226 -2.55 -32.91 -0.46
N SER A 227 -3.51 -33.53 0.24
CA SER A 227 -4.94 -33.24 0.07
C SER A 227 -5.44 -32.03 0.84
N ASN A 228 -4.68 -31.51 1.82
CA ASN A 228 -5.07 -30.31 2.56
C ASN A 228 -4.99 -29.08 1.64
N ARG A 229 -6.00 -28.89 0.79
CA ARG A 229 -6.27 -27.62 0.13
C ARG A 229 -6.76 -26.67 1.23
N PRO A 230 -6.22 -25.44 1.37
CA PRO A 230 -7.01 -24.42 2.02
C PRO A 230 -8.30 -24.33 1.21
N THR A 231 -9.41 -24.64 1.86
CA THR A 231 -10.75 -24.50 1.29
C THR A 231 -10.79 -23.11 0.67
N LYS A 232 -11.28 -23.01 -0.58
CA LYS A 232 -11.50 -21.72 -1.23
C LYS A 232 -12.38 -20.95 -0.25
N THR A 233 -11.82 -19.96 0.44
CA THR A 233 -12.57 -19.20 1.43
C THR A 233 -13.65 -18.49 0.62
N VAL A 234 -14.90 -18.90 0.81
CA VAL A 234 -16.05 -18.28 0.16
C VAL A 234 -16.63 -17.30 1.16
N LEU A 235 -16.95 -16.09 0.71
CA LEU A 235 -17.79 -15.16 1.46
C LEU A 235 -19.16 -15.79 1.65
N SER A 236 -19.37 -16.47 2.76
CA SER A 236 -20.69 -16.90 3.20
C SER A 236 -21.26 -15.84 4.13
N SER A 237 -22.47 -15.38 3.83
CA SER A 237 -23.22 -14.51 4.73
C SER A 237 -23.43 -15.22 6.07
N ALA A 238 -23.17 -14.55 7.20
CA ALA A 238 -23.38 -15.12 8.52
C ALA A 238 -24.83 -15.63 8.76
N LYS A 239 -25.83 -15.07 8.05
CA LYS A 239 -27.21 -15.59 8.06
C LYS A 239 -27.34 -16.97 7.40
N GLN A 240 -26.64 -17.20 6.29
CA GLN A 240 -26.71 -18.49 5.58
C GLN A 240 -26.08 -19.64 6.39
N LEU A 241 -25.04 -19.34 7.18
CA LEU A 241 -24.42 -20.32 8.07
C LEU A 241 -25.29 -20.69 9.28
N ILE A 242 -26.17 -19.79 9.71
CA ILE A 242 -27.10 -20.04 10.83
C ILE A 242 -28.31 -20.87 10.34
N ASP A 243 -28.79 -20.63 9.13
CA ASP A 243 -29.90 -21.39 8.54
C ASP A 243 -29.52 -22.83 8.12
N GLU A 244 -28.26 -23.11 7.76
CA GLU A 244 -27.77 -24.47 7.49
C GLU A 244 -27.48 -25.29 8.77
N ALA A 245 -27.42 -24.64 9.93
CA ALA A 245 -27.11 -25.27 11.21
C ALA A 245 -28.33 -25.61 12.07
N GLN A 246 -29.54 -25.31 11.58
CA GLN A 246 -30.83 -25.68 12.19
C GLN A 246 -31.50 -26.83 11.43
#